data_AF-A0A150KVN2-F1
#
_entry.id   AF-A0A150KVN2-F1
#
_cell.length_a   1.000
_cell.length_b   1.000
_cell.length_c   1.000
_cell.angle_alpha   90.00
_cell.angle_beta   90.00
_cell.angle_gamma   90.00
#
_symmetry.space_group_name_H-M   'P 1'
#
loop_
_entity.id
_entity.type
_entity.pdbx_description
1 polymer ?
#
loop_
_entity_poly.entity_id
_entity_poly.type
_entity_poly.pdbx_seq_one_letter_code
_entity_poly.pdbx_strand_id
1 'polypeptide(L)'
;MQFLLIFLSIIIPLGMYALQLKWTILRFLYNILAIICSLLFGNIASLAILEVIRNNTVFMTTIHAVFLNIAFLITGAYLGVYLLYQLIHVTIAQRK
;
A
#
# COMPACT_ATOMS: atom_id res chain seq x y z
N MET A 1 -8.40 18.94 5.51
CA MET A 1 -8.46 17.61 4.87
C MET A 1 -7.08 17.11 4.44
N GLN A 2 -6.33 17.86 3.62
CA GLN A 2 -4.98 17.44 3.18
C GLN A 2 -3.98 17.25 4.33
N PHE A 3 -3.98 18.15 5.32
CA PHE A 3 -3.15 18.01 6.52
C PHE A 3 -3.44 16.74 7.33
N LEU A 4 -4.69 16.28 7.36
CA LEU A 4 -5.08 15.07 8.08
C LEU A 4 -4.49 13.83 7.41
N LEU A 5 -4.47 13.78 6.08
CA LEU A 5 -3.85 12.68 5.33
C LEU A 5 -2.35 12.59 5.58
N ILE A 6 -1.66 13.74 5.61
CA ILE A 6 -0.22 13.80 5.90
C ILE A 6 0.07 13.37 7.34
N PHE A 7 -0.77 13.80 8.29
CA PHE A 7 -0.63 13.36 9.67
C PHE A 7 -0.86 11.86 9.83
N LEU A 8 -1.90 11.31 9.19
CA LEU A 8 -2.21 9.88 9.25
C LEU A 8 -1.10 9.04 8.63
N SER A 9 -0.50 9.48 7.51
CA SER A 9 0.56 8.73 6.83
C SER A 9 1.84 8.62 7.67
N ILE A 10 2.03 9.49 8.67
CA ILE A 10 3.16 9.44 9.60
C ILE A 10 2.77 8.69 10.89
N ILE A 11 1.58 8.96 11.44
CA ILE A 11 1.14 8.37 12.70
C ILE A 11 0.89 6.86 12.55
N ILE A 12 0.30 6.41 11.44
CA ILE A 12 -0.07 5.00 11.28
C ILE A 12 1.17 4.09 11.23
N PRO A 13 2.22 4.34 10.41
CA PRO A 13 3.42 3.51 10.41
C PRO A 13 4.12 3.44 11.77
N LEU A 14 4.17 4.57 12.50
CA LEU A 14 4.72 4.62 13.86
C LEU A 14 3.89 3.79 14.83
N GLY A 15 2.55 3.87 14.74
CA GLY A 15 1.63 3.05 15.52
C GLY A 15 1.81 1.55 15.24
N MET A 16 1.89 1.17 13.96
CA MET A 16 2.14 -0.23 13.57
C MET A 16 3.48 -0.73 14.13
N TYR A 17 4.52 0.11 14.10
CA TYR A 17 5.82 -0.21 14.69
C TYR A 17 5.73 -0.35 16.23
N ALA A 18 5.04 0.55 16.92
CA ALA A 18 4.85 0.48 18.36
C ALA A 18 4.06 -0.78 18.79
N LEU A 19 3.02 -1.13 18.04
CA LEU A 19 2.18 -2.30 18.31
C LEU A 19 2.93 -3.62 18.09
N GLN A 20 3.78 -3.70 17.07
CA GLN A 20 4.55 -4.92 16.80
C GLN A 20 5.51 -5.27 17.94
N LEU A 21 6.03 -4.27 18.67
CA LEU A 21 6.96 -4.47 19.79
C LEU A 21 6.28 -5.23 20.94
N LYS A 22 4.98 -5.00 21.14
CA LYS A 22 4.20 -5.69 22.17
C LYS A 22 3.74 -7.07 21.70
N TRP A 23 3.30 -7.18 20.45
CA TRP A 23 2.68 -8.40 19.91
C TRP A 23 3.32 -8.84 18.60
N THR A 24 4.21 -9.85 18.66
CA THR A 24 4.89 -10.42 17.49
C THR A 24 3.91 -10.99 16.45
N ILE A 25 2.71 -11.42 16.87
CA ILE A 25 1.66 -11.92 15.97
C ILE A 25 1.19 -10.84 14.99
N LEU A 26 1.22 -9.56 15.38
CA LEU A 26 0.82 -8.44 14.52
C LEU A 26 1.78 -8.27 13.35
N ARG A 27 3.08 -8.50 13.55
CA ARG A 27 4.07 -8.47 12.47
C ARG A 27 3.70 -9.47 11.37
N PHE A 28 3.31 -10.68 11.77
CA PHE A 28 2.88 -11.72 10.83
C PHE A 28 1.58 -11.32 10.10
N LEU A 29 0.60 -10.79 10.83
CA LEU A 29 -0.67 -10.34 10.24
C LEU A 29 -0.47 -9.20 9.23
N TYR A 30 0.35 -8.20 9.56
CA TYR A 30 0.66 -7.09 8.66
C TYR A 30 1.35 -7.58 7.38
N ASN A 31 2.28 -8.54 7.49
CA ASN A 31 2.95 -9.09 6.33
C ASN A 31 1.99 -9.88 5.42
N ILE A 32 1.09 -10.70 5.99
CA ILE A 32 0.09 -11.43 5.20
C ILE A 32 -0.84 -10.45 4.48
N LEU A 33 -1.34 -9.45 5.19
CA LEU A 33 -2.20 -8.43 4.59
C LEU A 33 -1.47 -7.67 3.48
N ALA A 34 -0.19 -7.38 3.64
CA ALA A 34 0.62 -6.74 2.61
C ALA A 34 0.79 -7.62 1.37
N ILE A 35 0.98 -8.93 1.53
CA ILE A 35 1.04 -9.89 0.42
C ILE A 35 -0.28 -9.89 -0.35
N ILE A 36 -1.41 -9.99 0.34
CA ILE A 36 -2.74 -9.96 -0.27
C ILE A 36 -2.97 -8.63 -1.00
N CYS A 37 -2.66 -7.50 -0.35
CA CYS A 37 -2.80 -6.18 -0.97
C CYS A 37 -1.90 -6.02 -2.19
N SER A 38 -0.65 -6.51 -2.15
CA SER A 38 0.28 -6.46 -3.28
C SER A 38 -0.23 -7.28 -4.47
N LEU A 39 -0.81 -8.46 -4.23
CA LEU A 39 -1.41 -9.27 -5.27
C LEU A 39 -2.63 -8.57 -5.89
N LEU A 40 -3.54 -8.03 -5.08
CA LEU A 40 -4.72 -7.33 -5.58
C LEU A 40 -4.35 -6.06 -6.34
N PHE A 41 -3.49 -5.23 -5.77
CA PHE A 41 -3.00 -3.99 -6.40
C PHE A 41 -2.32 -4.28 -7.74
N GLY A 42 -1.40 -5.25 -7.77
CA GLY A 42 -0.67 -5.64 -8.96
C GLY A 42 -1.57 -6.23 -10.06
N ASN A 43 -2.54 -7.09 -9.70
CA ASN A 43 -3.49 -7.64 -10.66
C ASN A 43 -4.38 -6.55 -11.28
N ILE A 44 -4.94 -5.65 -10.46
CA ILE A 44 -5.78 -4.55 -10.96
C ILE A 44 -4.96 -3.65 -11.89
N ALA A 45 -3.73 -3.29 -11.50
CA ALA A 45 -2.84 -2.49 -12.33
C ALA A 45 -2.51 -3.19 -13.66
N SER A 46 -2.13 -4.47 -13.61
CA SER A 46 -1.76 -5.26 -14.79
C SER A 46 -2.93 -5.43 -15.76
N LEU A 47 -4.13 -5.77 -15.25
CA LEU A 47 -5.34 -5.91 -16.08
C LEU A 47 -5.69 -4.60 -16.78
N ALA A 48 -5.59 -3.47 -16.07
CA ALA A 48 -5.83 -2.17 -16.65
C ALA A 48 -4.80 -1.83 -17.76
N ILE A 49 -3.52 -2.10 -17.53
CA ILE A 49 -2.47 -1.90 -18.53
C ILE A 49 -2.70 -2.81 -19.75
N LEU A 50 -3.06 -4.07 -19.53
CA LEU A 50 -3.36 -5.03 -20.60
C LEU A 50 -4.53 -4.56 -21.47
N GLU A 51 -5.59 -4.03 -20.86
CA GLU A 51 -6.74 -3.48 -21.57
C GLU A 51 -6.35 -2.27 -22.43
N VAL A 52 -5.53 -1.36 -21.88
CA VAL A 52 -5.01 -0.19 -22.61
C VAL A 52 -4.19 -0.61 -23.83
N ILE A 53 -3.29 -1.59 -23.67
CA ILE A 53 -2.46 -2.10 -24.76
C ILE A 53 -3.33 -2.80 -25.82
N ARG A 54 -4.24 -3.69 -25.41
CA ARG A 54 -5.08 -4.47 -26.33
C ARG A 54 -5.99 -3.59 -27.17
N ASN A 55 -6.54 -2.54 -26.56
CA ASN A 55 -7.51 -1.68 -27.23
C ASN A 55 -6.84 -0.55 -28.05
N ASN A 56 -5.49 -0.45 -28.06
CA ASN A 56 -4.73 0.67 -28.65
C ASN A 56 -5.22 2.06 -28.20
N THR A 57 -5.94 2.13 -27.08
CA THR A 57 -6.47 3.37 -26.53
C THR A 57 -5.41 3.97 -25.61
N VAL A 58 -4.42 4.64 -26.20
CA VAL A 58 -3.38 5.41 -25.48
C VAL A 58 -3.94 6.73 -24.93
N PHE A 59 -5.20 6.74 -24.49
CA PHE A 59 -5.84 7.90 -23.90
C PHE A 59 -5.73 7.83 -22.38
N MET A 60 -5.29 8.93 -21.77
CA MET A 60 -5.05 9.09 -20.32
C MET A 60 -6.26 8.76 -19.41
N THR A 61 -7.48 8.68 -19.96
CA THR A 61 -8.73 8.50 -19.21
C THR A 61 -8.98 7.08 -18.73
N THR A 62 -8.47 6.07 -19.44
CA THR A 62 -8.64 4.64 -19.07
C THR A 62 -7.85 4.28 -17.82
N ILE A 63 -6.64 4.82 -17.68
CA ILE A 63 -5.80 4.60 -16.49
C ILE A 63 -6.34 5.38 -15.29
N HIS A 64 -6.90 6.57 -15.50
CA HIS A 64 -7.49 7.33 -14.39
C HIS A 64 -8.70 6.62 -13.76
N ALA A 65 -9.44 5.82 -14.54
CA ALA A 65 -10.53 4.98 -14.02
C ALA A 65 -10.05 3.94 -12.99
N VAL A 66 -8.78 3.50 -13.07
CA VAL A 66 -8.18 2.61 -12.06
C VAL A 66 -8.09 3.29 -10.70
N PHE A 67 -7.75 4.58 -10.68
CA PHE A 67 -7.70 5.38 -9.46
C PHE A 67 -9.10 5.69 -8.89
N LEU A 68 -10.18 5.39 -9.61
CA LEU A 68 -11.54 5.42 -9.07
C LEU A 68 -11.97 4.07 -8.45
N ASN A 69 -11.19 3.01 -8.65
CA ASN A 69 -11.49 1.71 -8.06
C ASN A 69 -11.14 1.72 -6.56
N ILE A 70 -12.15 1.56 -5.71
CA ILE A 70 -12.00 1.60 -4.25
C ILE A 70 -11.03 0.52 -3.74
N ALA A 71 -11.01 -0.66 -4.37
CA ALA A 71 -10.13 -1.76 -3.97
C ALA A 71 -8.67 -1.42 -4.31
N PHE A 72 -8.43 -0.78 -5.45
CA PHE A 72 -7.10 -0.29 -5.84
C PHE A 72 -6.59 0.78 -4.86
N LEU A 73 -7.46 1.73 -4.50
CA LEU A 73 -7.10 2.79 -3.56
C LEU A 73 -6.79 2.26 -2.15
N ILE A 74 -7.62 1.36 -1.62
CA ILE A 74 -7.42 0.79 -0.28
C ILE A 74 -6.14 -0.05 -0.23
N THR A 75 -5.94 -0.92 -1.23
CA THR A 75 -4.74 -1.78 -1.28
C THR A 75 -3.47 -0.94 -1.48
N GLY A 76 -3.51 0.07 -2.34
CA GLY A 76 -2.41 1.01 -2.54
C GLY A 76 -2.10 1.84 -1.30
N ALA A 77 -3.12 2.36 -0.61
CA ALA A 77 -2.96 3.12 0.63
C ALA A 77 -2.34 2.26 1.75
N TYR A 78 -2.84 1.03 1.91
CA TYR A 78 -2.28 0.08 2.87
C TYR A 78 -0.82 -0.25 2.57
N LEU A 79 -0.48 -0.54 1.31
CA LEU A 79 0.90 -0.81 0.89
C LEU A 79 1.83 0.37 1.15
N GLY A 80 1.38 1.61 0.88
CA GLY A 80 2.18 2.80 1.16
C GLY A 80 2.54 2.95 2.63
N VAL A 81 1.57 2.79 3.53
CA VAL A 81 1.77 2.82 4.99
C VAL A 81 2.64 1.66 5.45
N TYR A 82 2.38 0.45 4.96
CA TYR A 82 3.13 -0.74 5.30
C TYR A 82 4.61 -0.65 4.87
N LEU A 83 4.90 -0.07 3.70
CA LEU A 83 6.27 0.18 3.25
C LEU A 83 7.02 1.10 4.21
N LEU A 84 6.40 2.20 4.64
CA LEU A 84 7.02 3.10 5.63
C LEU A 84 7.28 2.37 6.96
N TYR A 85 6.33 1.58 7.43
CA TYR A 85 6.50 0.74 8.61
C TYR A 85 7.69 -0.22 8.47
N GLN A 86 7.81 -0.88 7.32
CA GLN A 86 8.88 -1.84 7.05
C GLN A 86 10.24 -1.15 6.97
N LEU A 87 10.31 0.03 6.36
CA LEU A 87 11.52 0.85 6.33
C LEU A 87 11.96 1.24 7.74
N ILE A 88 11.04 1.73 8.58
CA ILE A 88 11.30 2.04 9.99
C ILE A 88 11.85 0.82 10.72
N HIS A 89 11.19 -0.34 10.55
CA HIS A 89 11.62 -1.58 11.20
C HIS A 89 13.03 -1.99 10.77
N VAL A 90 13.34 -1.96 9.48
CA VAL A 90 14.68 -2.30 8.94
C VAL A 90 15.74 -1.32 9.44
N THR A 91 15.48 -0.01 9.37
CA THR A 91 16.44 1.02 9.82
C THR A 91 16.76 0.88 11.31
N ILE A 92 15.77 0.56 12.15
CA ILE A 92 16.01 0.36 13.58
C ILE A 92 16.72 -0.98 13.85
N ALA A 93 16.37 -2.03 13.10
CA ALA A 93 17.03 -3.33 13.22
C ALA A 93 18.52 -3.26 12.85
N GLN A 94 18.91 -2.46 11.86
CA GLN A 94 20.31 -2.23 11.46
C GLN A 94 21.16 -1.53 12.54
N ARG A 95 20.52 -0.85 13.50
CA ARG A 95 21.22 -0.13 14.58
C ARG A 95 21.66 -1.05 15.73
N LYS A 96 21.12 -2.28 15.82
CA LYS A 96 21.48 -3.28 16.83
C LYS A 96 22.54 -4.23 16.29
#